data_AF-A0A1F8B9H9-F1
#
_entry.id   AF-A0A1F8B9H9-F1
#
_cell.length_a   1.000
_cell.length_b   1.000
_cell.length_c   1.000
_cell.angle_alpha   90.00
_cell.angle_beta   90.00
_cell.angle_gamma   90.00
#
_symmetry.space_group_name_H-M   'P 1'
#
loop_
_entity.id
_entity.type
_entity.pdbx_description
1 polymer ?
#
loop_
_entity_poly.entity_id
_entity_poly.type
_entity_poly.pdbx_seq_one_letter_code
_entity_poly.pdbx_strand_id
1 'polypeptide(L)'
;MLAKRLSVAFLLSKGYNYREISRILRVSTGTVNRVALAYKEGMYYKTVIEKILNDEKVDEFWQEVGGIVSKLLSSGGSKSGTWRYLKEEIRKKKQGKVF
;
A
#
# COMPACT_ATOMS: atom_id res chain seq x y z
N MET A 1 7.27 1.77 -11.65
CA MET A 1 8.03 1.71 -10.36
C MET A 1 7.67 2.82 -9.37
N LEU A 2 7.15 3.97 -9.81
CA LEU A 2 6.76 5.09 -8.92
C LEU A 2 5.67 4.70 -7.91
N ALA A 3 4.61 4.03 -8.37
CA ALA A 3 3.49 3.61 -7.52
C ALA A 3 3.96 2.84 -6.27
N LYS A 4 4.84 1.84 -6.44
CA LYS A 4 5.38 1.08 -5.30
C LYS A 4 6.20 1.95 -4.35
N ARG A 5 6.98 2.92 -4.85
CA ARG A 5 7.76 3.84 -4.00
C ARG A 5 6.84 4.77 -3.20
N LEU A 6 5.76 5.26 -3.81
CA LEU A 6 4.73 6.04 -3.11
C LEU A 6 4.06 5.21 -2.02
N SER A 7 3.69 3.95 -2.32
CA SER A 7 3.12 3.03 -1.33
C SER A 7 4.09 2.74 -0.18
N VAL A 8 5.40 2.66 -0.43
CA VAL A 8 6.39 2.53 0.63
C VAL A 8 6.36 3.77 1.53
N ALA A 9 6.44 4.98 0.98
CA ALA A 9 6.41 6.23 1.75
C ALA A 9 5.13 6.36 2.58
N PHE A 10 3.98 5.96 2.02
CA PHE A 10 2.71 5.92 2.73
C PHE A 10 2.70 4.92 3.90
N LEU A 11 3.17 3.69 3.68
CA LEU A 11 3.22 2.70 4.76
C LEU A 11 4.20 3.11 5.87
N LEU A 12 5.29 3.79 5.51
CA LEU A 12 6.21 4.39 6.47
C LEU A 12 5.52 5.48 7.31
N SER A 13 4.71 6.35 6.71
CA SER A 13 3.98 7.39 7.45
C SER A 13 2.92 6.80 8.40
N LYS A 14 2.37 5.62 8.07
CA LYS A 14 1.46 4.86 8.93
C LYS A 14 2.19 4.00 9.99
N GLY A 15 3.51 4.04 10.07
CA GLY A 15 4.30 3.38 11.12
C GLY A 15 4.63 1.90 10.87
N TYR A 16 4.43 1.38 9.65
CA TYR A 16 4.80 0.00 9.32
C TYR A 16 6.32 -0.19 9.31
N ASN A 17 6.79 -1.37 9.74
CA ASN A 17 8.22 -1.68 9.72
C ASN A 17 8.69 -2.15 8.33
N TYR A 18 10.01 -2.12 8.11
CA TYR A 18 10.58 -2.34 6.77
C TYR A 18 10.33 -3.76 6.24
N ARG A 19 10.23 -4.74 7.15
CA ARG A 19 10.01 -6.15 6.80
C ARG A 19 8.56 -6.37 6.35
N GLU A 20 7.60 -5.74 7.02
CA GLU A 20 6.19 -5.75 6.62
C GLU A 20 6.01 -5.10 5.26
N ILE A 21 6.56 -3.90 5.07
CA ILE A 21 6.48 -3.18 3.79
C ILE A 21 7.06 -4.01 2.65
N SER A 22 8.23 -4.61 2.87
CA SER A 22 8.89 -5.49 1.90
C SER A 22 7.99 -6.68 1.53
N ARG A 23 7.35 -7.30 2.52
CA ARG A 23 6.44 -8.45 2.34
C ARG A 23 5.15 -8.07 1.60
N ILE A 24 4.54 -6.94 1.96
CA ILE A 24 3.28 -6.44 1.40
C ILE A 24 3.48 -6.03 -0.07
N LEU A 25 4.47 -5.17 -0.33
CA LEU A 25 4.67 -4.57 -1.66
C LEU A 25 5.55 -5.41 -2.59
N ARG A 26 6.12 -6.51 -2.08
CA ARG A 26 7.09 -7.38 -2.76
C ARG A 26 8.23 -6.54 -3.36
N VAL A 27 8.89 -5.76 -2.51
CA VAL A 27 10.06 -4.94 -2.84
C VAL A 27 11.23 -5.31 -1.95
N SER A 28 12.45 -5.13 -2.43
CA SER A 28 13.64 -5.38 -1.61
C SER A 28 13.71 -4.42 -0.43
N THR A 29 14.28 -4.88 0.69
CA THR A 29 14.54 -4.03 1.87
C THR A 29 15.43 -2.83 1.52
N GLY A 30 16.37 -2.99 0.58
CA GLY A 30 17.17 -1.87 0.05
C GLY A 30 16.32 -0.81 -0.66
N THR A 31 15.24 -1.21 -1.35
CA THR A 31 14.29 -0.25 -1.93
C THR A 31 13.53 0.49 -0.85
N VAL A 32 13.08 -0.22 0.19
CA VAL A 32 12.39 0.40 1.33
C VAL A 32 13.31 1.42 2.02
N ASN A 33 14.57 1.06 2.25
CA ASN A 33 15.54 1.94 2.88
C ASN A 33 15.79 3.22 2.07
N ARG A 34 15.99 3.12 0.75
CA ARG A 34 16.17 4.30 -0.11
C ARG A 34 14.98 5.26 -0.06
N VAL A 35 13.76 4.72 -0.07
CA VAL A 35 12.55 5.55 0.03
C VAL A 35 12.41 6.13 1.43
N ALA A 36 12.75 5.39 2.48
CA ALA A 36 12.70 5.88 3.84
C ALA A 36 13.69 7.02 4.10
N LEU A 37 14.90 6.92 3.54
CA LEU A 37 15.87 8.01 3.57
C LEU A 37 15.30 9.26 2.87
N ALA A 38 14.79 9.11 1.65
CA ALA A 38 14.16 10.19 0.89
C ALA A 38 12.95 10.82 1.62
N TYR A 39 12.17 10.01 2.33
CA TYR A 39 11.03 10.47 3.13
C TYR A 39 11.49 11.25 4.37
N LYS A 40 12.53 10.77 5.07
CA LYS A 40 13.10 11.43 6.26
C LYS A 40 13.79 12.75 5.94
N GLU A 41 14.50 12.81 4.82
CA GLU A 41 15.15 14.03 4.33
C GLU A 41 14.15 15.12 3.90
N GLY A 42 12.84 14.85 3.99
CA GLY A 42 11.81 15.82 3.67
C GLY A 42 11.72 16.12 2.17
N MET A 43 12.26 15.26 1.31
CA MET A 43 12.06 15.38 -0.13
C MET A 43 10.56 15.24 -0.48
N TYR A 44 10.24 15.50 -1.76
CA TYR A 44 8.91 15.46 -2.38
C TYR A 44 7.90 14.43 -1.83
N TYR A 45 8.37 13.26 -1.38
CA TYR A 45 7.50 12.23 -0.77
C TYR A 45 6.73 12.72 0.45
N LYS A 46 7.33 13.51 1.35
CA LYS A 46 6.65 13.96 2.58
C LYS A 46 5.46 14.86 2.24
N THR A 47 5.69 15.90 1.43
CA THR A 47 4.64 16.84 0.99
C THR A 47 3.53 16.17 0.19
N VAL A 48 3.89 15.22 -0.70
CA VAL A 48 2.89 14.48 -1.49
C VAL A 48 2.05 13.58 -0.58
N ILE A 49 2.66 12.87 0.36
CA ILE A 49 1.95 12.01 1.30
C ILE A 49 1.04 12.83 2.23
N GLU A 50 1.49 13.99 2.72
CA GLU A 50 0.66 14.89 3.54
C GLU A 50 -0.56 15.41 2.76
N LYS A 51 -0.40 15.80 1.49
CA LYS A 51 -1.53 16.19 0.64
C LYS A 51 -2.52 15.05 0.40
N ILE A 52 -2.01 13.83 0.22
CA ILE A 52 -2.83 12.62 0.03
C ILE A 52 -3.58 12.27 1.32
N LEU A 53 -2.97 12.44 2.49
CA LEU A 53 -3.58 12.15 3.79
C LEU A 53 -4.63 13.18 4.20
N ASN A 54 -4.48 14.44 3.79
CA ASN A 54 -5.43 15.51 4.08
C ASN A 54 -6.63 15.54 3.10
N ASP A 55 -6.68 14.64 2.13
CA ASP A 55 -7.81 14.53 1.20
C ASP A 55 -8.82 13.51 1.75
N GLU A 56 -9.98 13.99 2.23
CA GLU A 56 -11.02 13.16 2.86
C GLU A 56 -11.49 11.99 1.97
N LYS A 57 -11.49 12.17 0.64
CA LYS A 57 -11.87 11.11 -0.31
C LYS A 57 -10.88 9.95 -0.33
N VAL A 58 -9.64 10.24 0.04
CA VAL A 58 -8.55 9.28 0.03
C VAL A 58 -8.55 8.46 1.32
N ASP A 59 -9.06 9.02 2.42
CA ASP A 59 -9.16 8.32 3.70
C ASP A 59 -10.13 7.13 3.66
N GLU A 60 -11.32 7.27 3.05
CA GLU A 60 -12.26 6.15 2.85
C GLU A 60 -11.65 5.02 2.01
N PHE A 61 -10.98 5.39 0.91
CA PHE A 61 -10.26 4.45 0.06
C PHE A 61 -9.19 3.68 0.85
N TRP A 62 -8.46 4.36 1.75
CA TRP A 62 -7.43 3.73 2.56
C TRP A 62 -7.98 2.85 3.68
N GLN A 63 -9.15 3.14 4.25
CA GLN A 63 -9.80 2.26 5.22
C GLN A 63 -10.18 0.91 4.57
N GLU A 64 -10.75 0.95 3.36
CA GLU A 64 -11.10 -0.27 2.61
C GLU A 64 -9.84 -1.09 2.27
N VAL A 65 -8.77 -0.42 1.82
CA VAL A 65 -7.48 -1.06 1.53
C VAL A 65 -6.83 -1.61 2.82
N GLY A 66 -6.88 -0.88 3.92
CA GLY A 66 -6.37 -1.29 5.22
C GLY A 66 -7.04 -2.56 5.74
N GLY A 67 -8.36 -2.68 5.57
CA GLY A 67 -9.12 -3.89 5.89
C GLY A 67 -8.68 -5.10 5.05
N ILE A 68 -8.42 -4.89 3.76
CA ILE A 68 -7.90 -5.93 2.86
C ILE A 68 -6.49 -6.37 3.26
N VAL A 69 -5.59 -5.43 3.54
CA VAL A 69 -4.20 -5.72 3.93
C VAL A 69 -4.16 -6.39 5.30
N SER A 70 -4.95 -5.93 6.26
CA SER A 70 -5.07 -6.55 7.58
C SER A 70 -5.54 -8.00 7.48
N LYS A 71 -6.57 -8.29 6.66
CA LYS A 71 -7.00 -9.67 6.35
C LYS A 71 -5.91 -10.50 5.67
N LEU A 72 -5.11 -9.89 4.79
CA LEU A 72 -4.00 -10.53 4.10
C LEU A 72 -2.84 -10.89 5.06
N LEU A 73 -2.61 -10.08 6.09
CA LEU A 73 -1.53 -10.27 7.07
C LEU A 73 -1.94 -11.18 8.24
N SER A 74 -3.21 -11.13 8.67
CA SER A 74 -3.78 -11.99 9.72
C SER A 74 -4.05 -13.42 9.23
N SER A 75 -4.25 -13.64 7.92
CA SER A 75 -4.25 -14.99 7.32
C SER A 75 -2.82 -15.50 7.10
N GLY A 76 -2.11 -15.76 8.20
CA GLY A 76 -0.86 -16.51 8.16
C GLY A 76 -1.09 -17.93 7.62
N GLY A 77 -0.78 -18.20 6.35
CA GLY A 77 -0.68 -19.57 5.87
C GLY A 77 -0.71 -19.80 4.36
N SER A 78 -1.64 -19.22 3.60
CA SER A 78 -1.93 -19.69 2.24
C SER A 78 -1.88 -18.56 1.20
N LYS A 79 -0.64 -18.23 0.79
CA LYS A 79 -0.27 -17.17 -0.17
C LYS A 79 -0.90 -17.27 -1.58
N SER A 80 -1.81 -18.21 -1.85
CA SER A 80 -2.40 -18.46 -3.17
C SER A 80 -3.89 -18.08 -3.24
N GLY A 81 -4.69 -18.45 -2.24
CA GLY A 81 -6.15 -18.27 -2.26
C GLY A 81 -6.58 -16.81 -2.16
N THR A 82 -6.01 -16.05 -1.22
CA THR A 82 -6.40 -14.66 -0.97
C THR A 82 -5.97 -13.72 -2.11
N TRP A 83 -4.82 -13.97 -2.74
CA TRP A 83 -4.41 -13.21 -3.93
C TRP A 83 -5.31 -13.50 -5.13
N ARG A 84 -5.82 -14.73 -5.26
CA ARG A 84 -6.79 -15.08 -6.31
C ARG A 84 -8.14 -14.40 -6.05
N TYR A 85 -8.62 -14.44 -4.81
CA TYR A 85 -9.84 -13.74 -4.37
C TYR A 85 -9.77 -12.23 -4.65
N LEU A 86 -8.68 -11.57 -4.23
CA LEU A 86 -8.52 -10.13 -4.47
C LEU A 86 -8.43 -9.80 -5.97
N LYS A 87 -7.77 -10.64 -6.76
CA LYS A 87 -7.70 -10.47 -8.22
C LYS A 87 -9.08 -10.62 -8.87
N GLU A 88 -9.91 -11.55 -8.40
CA GLU A 88 -11.28 -11.75 -8.88
C GLU A 88 -12.19 -10.57 -8.50
N GLU A 89 -12.06 -10.04 -7.30
CA GLU A 89 -12.87 -8.92 -6.81
C GLU A 89 -12.52 -7.60 -7.53
N ILE A 90 -11.22 -7.34 -7.76
CA ILE A 90 -10.76 -6.21 -8.59
C ILE A 90 -11.27 -6.36 -10.03
N ARG A 91 -11.28 -7.58 -10.56
CA ARG A 91 -11.79 -7.86 -11.92
C ARG A 91 -13.30 -7.62 -12.01
N LYS A 92 -14.09 -8.01 -11.01
CA LYS A 92 -15.54 -7.75 -10.93
C LYS A 92 -15.84 -6.25 -10.84
N LYS A 93 -15.16 -5.50 -9.96
CA LYS A 93 -15.33 -4.03 -9.88
C LYS A 93 -14.96 -3.32 -11.18
N LYS A 94 -13.99 -3.85 -11.95
CA LYS A 94 -13.60 -3.29 -13.25
C LYS A 94 -14.58 -3.60 -14.38
N GLN A 95 -15.31 -4.72 -14.30
CA GLN A 95 -16.35 -5.10 -15.26
C GLN A 95 -17.71 -4.46 -14.98
N GLY A 96 -18.00 -4.10 -13.72
CA GLY A 96 -19.24 -3.40 -13.34
C GLY A 96 -19.26 -1.88 -13.64
N LYS A 97 -18.17 -1.31 -14.17
CA LYS A 97 -18.08 0.11 -14.60
C LYS A 97 -18.21 0.30 -16.11
N VAL A 98 -18.83 -0.65 -16.81
CA VAL A 98 -19.26 -0.47 -18.20
C VAL A 98 -20.78 -0.46 -18.22
N PHE A 99 -21.37 0.65 -17.77
CA PHE A 99 -22.67 1.20 -18.18
C PHE A 99 -22.66 2.68 -17.83
#